data_AF-A0A3D4FJF5-F1
#
_entry.id   AF-A0A3D4FJF5-F1
#
_cell.length_a   1.000
_cell.length_b   1.000
_cell.length_c   1.000
_cell.angle_alpha   90.00
_cell.angle_beta   90.00
_cell.angle_gamma   90.00
#
_symmetry.space_group_name_H-M   'P 1'
#
loop_
_entity.id
_entity.type
_entity.pdbx_description
1 polymer ?
#
loop_
_entity_poly.entity_id
_entity_poly.type
_entity_poly.pdbx_seq_one_letter_code
_entity_poly.pdbx_strand_id
1 'polypeptide(L)' 'MWPIEIMPDIMITISNFVPQRWVIKGMTDLISRGGSISSIYIPSAVLLLFAVIFFTAGLTVNQLRT' A
#
# COMPACT_ATOMS: atom_id res chain seq x y z
N MET A 1 -3.75 -7.83 -14.72
CA MET A 1 -3.34 -8.03 -13.32
C MET A 1 -3.00 -9.49 -13.19
N TRP A 2 -1.80 -9.85 -12.74
CA TRP A 2 -1.51 -11.27 -12.49
C TRP A 2 -2.44 -11.74 -11.35
N PRO A 3 -3.16 -12.87 -11.49
CA PRO A 3 -4.08 -13.33 -10.46
C PRO A 3 -3.28 -13.66 -9.19
N ILE A 4 -3.69 -13.05 -8.09
CA ILE A 4 -3.04 -13.25 -6.80
C ILE A 4 -3.29 -14.67 -6.29
N GLU A 5 -4.34 -15.35 -6.77
CA GLU A 5 -4.66 -16.73 -6.38
C GLU A 5 -3.65 -17.77 -6.91
N ILE A 6 -2.87 -17.43 -7.94
CA ILE A 6 -1.84 -18.32 -8.51
C ILE A 6 -0.41 -17.90 -8.14
N MET A 7 -0.25 -16.88 -7.29
CA MET A 7 1.06 -16.49 -6.76
C MET A 7 1.47 -17.34 -5.56
N PRO A 8 2.78 -17.63 -5.38
CA PRO A 8 3.27 -18.23 -4.15
C PRO A 8 2.98 -17.34 -2.93
N ASP A 9 2.55 -17.93 -1.81
CA ASP A 9 2.14 -17.22 -0.58
C ASP A 9 3.22 -16.29 -0.02
N ILE A 10 4.49 -16.66 -0.19
CA ILE A 10 5.65 -15.86 0.22
C ILE A 10 5.64 -14.52 -0.51
N MET A 11 5.38 -14.51 -1.81
CA MET A 11 5.38 -13.29 -2.62
C MET A 11 4.21 -12.38 -2.25
N ILE A 12 3.05 -12.97 -1.92
CA ILE A 12 1.88 -12.22 -1.44
C ILE A 12 2.17 -11.58 -0.08
N THR A 13 2.81 -12.32 0.82
CA THR A 13 3.20 -11.82 2.14
C THR A 13 4.17 -10.65 2.03
N ILE A 14 5.20 -10.78 1.18
CA ILE A 14 6.17 -9.70 0.93
C ILE A 14 5.47 -8.47 0.32
N SER A 15 4.48 -8.68 -0.56
CA SER A 15 3.76 -7.58 -1.19
C SER A 15 3.05 -6.66 -0.19
N ASN A 16 2.67 -7.15 1.00
CA ASN A 16 2.03 -6.33 2.04
C ASN A 16 2.96 -5.25 2.62
N PHE A 17 4.27 -5.41 2.46
CA PHE A 17 5.28 -4.45 2.94
C PHE A 17 5.52 -3.28 1.98
N VAL A 18 4.80 -3.23 0.85
CA VAL A 18 5.07 -2.25 -0.19
C VAL A 18 3.79 -1.46 -0.51
N PRO A 19 3.87 -0.12 -0.66
CA PRO A 19 2.68 0.72 -0.82
C PRO A 19 1.80 0.33 -2.02
N GLN A 20 2.35 -0.15 -3.14
CA GLN A 20 1.52 -0.45 -4.32
C GLN A 20 0.46 -1.53 -4.07
N ARG A 21 0.71 -2.48 -3.16
CA ARG A 21 -0.24 -3.57 -2.87
C ARG A 21 -1.53 -3.05 -2.24
N TRP A 22 -1.42 -1.99 -1.45
CA TRP A 22 -2.54 -1.34 -0.77
C TRP A 22 -3.41 -0.55 -1.74
N VAL A 23 -2.81 0.09 -2.76
CA VAL A 23 -3.56 0.73 -3.86
C VAL A 23 -4.42 -0.30 -4.58
N ILE A 24 -3.81 -1.41 -5.02
CA ILE A 24 -4.52 -2.48 -5.73
C ILE A 24 -5.65 -3.05 -4.86
N LYS A 25 -5.37 -3.30 -3.57
CA LYS A 25 -6.37 -3.79 -2.61
C LYS A 25 -7.57 -2.85 -2.51
N GLY A 26 -7.33 -1.55 -2.29
CA GLY A 26 -8.40 -0.56 -2.19
C GLY A 26 -9.23 -0.45 -3.47
N MET A 27 -8.58 -0.50 -4.64
CA MET A 27 -9.30 -0.50 -5.92
C MET A 27 -10.13 -1.76 -6.13
N THR A 28 -9.59 -2.94 -5.81
CA THR A 28 -10.33 -4.22 -5.90
C THR A 28 -11.51 -4.26 -4.94
N ASP A 29 -11.33 -3.79 -3.71
CA ASP A 29 -12.40 -3.76 -2.71
C ASP A 29 -13.51 -2.77 -3.08
N LEU A 30 -13.17 -1.61 -3.65
CA LEU A 30 -14.12 -0.59 -4.08
C LEU A 30 -14.86 -0.96 -5.38
N ILE A 31 -14.13 -1.41 -6.40
CA ILE A 31 -14.66 -1.58 -7.77
C ILE A 31 -15.14 -3.01 -7.99
N SER A 32 -14.35 -4.01 -7.61
CA SER A 32 -14.60 -5.41 -7.99
C SER A 32 -15.47 -6.16 -6.99
N ARG A 33 -15.51 -5.73 -5.73
CA ARG A 33 -16.30 -6.38 -4.66
C ARG A 33 -17.61 -5.66 -4.34
N GLY A 34 -17.93 -4.59 -5.07
CA GLY A 34 -19.11 -3.75 -4.79
C GLY A 34 -19.06 -3.08 -3.41
N GLY A 35 -17.85 -2.88 -2.86
CA GLY A 35 -17.65 -2.30 -1.54
C GLY A 35 -18.01 -0.82 -1.50
N SER A 36 -18.50 -0.35 -0.35
CA SER A 36 -18.74 1.07 -0.12
C SER A 36 -17.41 1.84 0.05
N ILE A 37 -17.48 3.18 0.04
CA ILE A 37 -16.32 4.07 0.26
C ILE A 37 -15.59 3.79 1.60
N SER A 38 -16.25 3.11 2.55
CA SER A 38 -15.62 2.67 3.79
C SER A 38 -14.52 1.62 3.59
N SER A 39 -14.58 0.84 2.51
CA SER A 39 -13.59 -0.20 2.20
C SER A 39 -12.19 0.35 1.90
N ILE A 40 -12.10 1.60 1.45
CA ILE A 40 -10.82 2.25 1.14
C ILE A 40 -10.16 2.94 2.33
N TYR A 41 -10.84 3.07 3.47
CA TYR A 41 -10.26 3.74 4.65
C TYR A 41 -8.98 3.07 5.13
N ILE A 42 -8.98 1.73 5.23
CA ILE A 42 -7.79 0.98 5.66
C ILE A 42 -6.65 1.10 4.64
N PRO A 43 -6.85 0.81 3.33
CA PRO A 43 -5.83 1.05 2.30
C PRO A 43 -5.27 2.48 2.31
N SER A 44 -6.13 3.48 2.46
CA SER A 44 -5.74 4.89 2.44
C SER A 44 -4.93 5.29 3.66
N ALA A 45 -5.32 4.81 4.86
CA ALA A 45 -4.57 5.03 6.09
C ALA A 45 -3.16 4.44 6.01
N VAL A 46 -3.02 3.23 5.45
CA VAL A 46 -1.70 2.60 5.26
C VAL A 46 -0.86 3.37 4.26
N LEU A 47 -1.44 3.85 3.16
CA LEU A 47 -0.72 4.69 2.19
C LEU A 47 -0.26 6.02 2.79
N LEU A 48 -1.08 6.64 3.64
CA LEU A 48 -0.69 7.84 4.38
C LEU A 48 0.46 7.56 5.34
N LEU A 49 0.45 6.41 6.01
CA LEU A 49 1.58 6.00 6.87
C LEU A 49 2.88 5.87 6.06
N PHE A 50 2.85 5.22 4.90
CA PHE A 50 4.01 5.15 3.99
C PHE A 50 4.46 6.54 3.54
N ALA A 51 3.53 7.44 3.23
CA ALA A 51 3.85 8.81 2.84
C ALA A 51 4.59 9.55 3.96
N VAL A 52 4.11 9.45 5.20
CA VAL A 52 4.78 10.05 6.37
C VAL A 52 6.18 9.45 6.56
N ILE A 53 6.32 8.13 6.49
CA ILE A 53 7.62 7.45 6.64
C ILE A 53 8.62 7.93 5.59
N PHE A 54 8.24 7.94 4.31
CA PHE A 54 9.14 8.39 3.24
C PHE A 54 9.44 9.88 3.31
N PHE A 55 8.47 10.70 3.71
CA PHE A 55 8.67 12.12 3.90
C PHE A 55 9.67 12.40 5.02
N THR A 56 9.50 11.78 6.19
CA THR A 56 10.43 11.92 7.32
C THR A 56 11.81 11.36 6.98
N ALA A 57 11.89 10.19 6.34
CA ALA A 57 13.15 9.62 5.89
C ALA A 57 13.88 10.58 4.93
N GLY A 58 13.19 11.15 3.95
CA GLY A 58 13.74 12.14 3.02
C GLY A 58 14.26 13.39 3.73
N LEU A 59 13.50 13.91 4.71
CA LEU A 59 13.95 15.04 5.53
C LEU A 59 15.22 14.70 6.31
N THR A 60 15.27 13.55 6.97
CA THR A 60 16.46 13.15 7.74
C THR A 60 17.70 12.97 6.86
N VAL A 61 17.56 12.37 5.67
CA VAL A 61 18.67 12.23 4.72
C VAL A 61 19.16 13.58 4.22
N ASN A 62 18.26 14.54 4.00
CA ASN A 62 18.63 15.89 3.60
C ASN A 62 19.44 16.63 4.69
N GLN A 63 19.10 16.43 5.96
CA GLN A 63 19.82 17.02 7.10
C GLN A 63 21.22 16.40 7.33
N LEU A 64 21.42 15.13 6.97
CA LEU A 64 22.71 14.45 7.10
C LEU A 64 23.72 14.84 6.01
N ARG A 65 23.28 15.57 4.99
CA ARG A 65 24.09 15.96 3.83
C ARG A 65 24.57 17.41 3.87
N THR A 66 24.16 18.16 4.89
CA THR A 66 24.59 19.54 5.23
C THR A 66 25.56 19.53 6.39
#